data_AF-A0A183CCP0-F1
#
_entry.id   AF-A0A183CCP0-F1
#
_cell.length_a   1.000
_cell.length_b   1.000
_cell.length_c   1.000
_cell.angle_alpha   90.00
_cell.angle_beta   90.00
_cell.angle_gamma   90.00
#
_symmetry.space_group_name_H-M   'P 1'
#
loop_
_entity.id
_entity.type
_entity.pdbx_description
1 polymer ?
#
loop_
_entity_poly.entity_id
_entity_poly.type
_entity_poly.pdbx_seq_one_letter_code
_entity_poly.pdbx_strand_id
1 'polypeptide(L)'
;MSDQDFSDDGMDEYSGVSPAPSSTTTDQISDSKRQARAQHNALERRRRDNIKDMYCSLKDEIPNFTNDRASRAQILKKAIDTIQKSQNEMCDLKEEIEKLEEMNTSIRNQISTADKCQQQKKMIQQHPQN
;
A
#
# COMPACT_ATOMS: atom_id res chain seq x y z
N MET A 1 22.48 36.10 3.16
CA MET A 1 22.86 35.96 1.73
C MET A 1 23.91 37.01 1.48
N SER A 2 25.16 36.57 1.37
CA SER A 2 26.33 37.39 1.11
C SER A 2 27.16 36.57 0.13
N ASP A 3 27.05 36.94 -1.15
CA ASP A 3 27.76 36.31 -2.25
C ASP A 3 29.26 36.54 -2.06
N GLN A 4 30.00 35.45 -1.87
CA GLN A 4 31.46 35.46 -1.82
C GLN A 4 31.97 35.33 -3.26
N ASP A 5 32.45 36.45 -3.80
CA ASP A 5 33.39 36.51 -4.91
C ASP A 5 34.66 35.73 -4.52
N PHE A 6 34.96 34.67 -5.26
CA PHE A 6 36.29 34.07 -5.30
C PHE A 6 36.90 34.41 -6.66
N SER A 7 37.64 35.52 -6.70
CA SER A 7 38.60 35.79 -7.77
C SER A 7 39.79 34.85 -7.59
N ASP A 8 39.96 33.90 -8.50
CA ASP A 8 41.17 33.09 -8.66
C ASP A 8 41.87 33.52 -9.95
N ASP A 9 42.60 34.64 -9.85
CA ASP A 9 43.61 35.06 -10.84
C ASP A 9 44.96 34.50 -10.39
N GLY A 10 45.49 33.55 -11.15
CA GLY A 10 46.61 32.72 -10.69
C GLY A 10 47.44 32.01 -11.77
N MET A 11 47.70 32.68 -12.89
CA MET A 11 48.97 32.68 -13.64
C MET A 11 49.47 31.43 -14.42
N ASP A 12 50.05 31.77 -15.58
CA ASP A 12 51.18 31.15 -16.29
C ASP A 12 50.94 30.06 -17.36
N GLU A 13 50.68 30.59 -18.55
CA GLU A 13 51.35 30.25 -19.82
C GLU A 13 52.76 29.63 -19.65
N TYR A 14 52.90 28.33 -19.95
CA TYR A 14 54.20 27.73 -20.27
C TYR A 14 54.12 26.89 -21.55
N SER A 15 54.94 27.33 -22.50
CA SER A 15 55.28 26.76 -23.80
C SER A 15 55.38 25.23 -23.90
N GLY A 16 54.72 24.69 -24.92
CA GLY A 16 55.31 23.78 -25.91
C GLY A 16 56.19 22.61 -25.44
N VAL A 17 55.56 21.46 -25.17
CA VAL A 17 56.08 20.14 -25.58
C VAL A 17 54.89 19.26 -25.98
N SER A 18 54.79 18.93 -27.28
CA SER A 18 53.86 17.93 -27.80
C SER A 18 54.20 16.54 -27.27
N PRO A 19 53.25 15.79 -26.66
CA PRO A 19 53.28 14.34 -26.67
C PRO A 19 52.47 13.83 -27.87
N ALA A 20 53.00 12.83 -28.57
CA ALA A 20 52.36 12.14 -29.68
C ALA A 20 50.95 11.61 -29.34
N PRO A 21 50.05 11.48 -30.33
CA PRO A 21 48.66 11.05 -30.10
C PRO A 21 48.62 9.55 -29.78
N SER A 22 48.54 9.21 -28.49
CA SER A 22 47.99 7.94 -28.05
C SER A 22 46.48 8.11 -27.83
N SER A 23 45.75 8.28 -28.93
CA SER A 23 44.29 8.51 -28.98
C SER A 23 43.43 7.35 -28.48
N THR A 24 44.02 6.31 -27.92
CA THR A 24 43.31 5.09 -27.52
C THR A 24 42.71 5.20 -26.12
N THR A 25 43.32 5.95 -25.20
CA THR A 25 42.95 5.91 -23.78
C THR A 25 41.80 6.87 -23.45
N THR A 26 41.74 8.04 -24.09
CA THR A 26 40.68 9.05 -23.86
C THR A 26 39.34 8.62 -24.43
N ASP A 27 39.33 8.00 -25.62
CA ASP A 27 38.11 7.50 -26.25
C ASP A 27 37.54 6.29 -25.49
N GLN A 28 38.38 5.36 -25.02
CA GLN A 28 37.95 4.21 -24.22
C GLN A 28 37.33 4.60 -22.87
N ILE A 29 37.86 5.63 -22.19
CA ILE A 29 37.27 6.14 -20.94
C ILE A 29 35.91 6.80 -21.21
N SER A 30 35.75 7.48 -22.35
CA SER A 30 34.49 8.11 -22.74
C SER A 30 33.40 7.08 -23.08
N ASP A 31 33.78 5.99 -23.75
CA ASP A 31 32.90 4.88 -24.10
C ASP A 31 32.46 4.09 -22.87
N SER A 32 33.37 3.85 -21.92
CA SER A 32 33.04 3.21 -20.65
C SER A 32 32.03 4.05 -19.83
N LYS A 33 32.23 5.38 -19.77
CA LYS A 33 31.25 6.30 -19.15
C LYS A 33 29.90 6.30 -19.89
N ARG A 34 29.91 6.22 -21.23
CA ARG A 34 28.69 6.13 -22.03
C ARG A 34 27.95 4.81 -21.81
N GLN A 35 28.67 3.70 -21.70
CA GLN A 35 28.12 2.38 -21.41
C GLN A 35 27.53 2.31 -20.00
N ALA A 36 28.21 2.86 -19.00
CA ALA A 36 27.69 2.96 -17.64
C ALA A 36 26.37 3.76 -17.58
N ARG A 37 26.29 4.89 -18.29
CA ARG A 37 25.03 5.67 -18.42
C ARG A 37 23.94 4.88 -19.13
N ALA A 38 24.27 4.13 -20.18
CA ALA A 38 23.31 3.30 -20.90
C ALA A 38 22.75 2.16 -20.02
N GLN A 39 23.61 1.48 -19.26
CA GLN A 39 23.22 0.45 -18.30
C GLN A 39 22.31 1.03 -17.20
N HIS A 40 22.69 2.16 -16.62
CA HIS A 40 21.87 2.87 -15.64
C HIS A 40 20.48 3.23 -16.20
N ASN A 41 20.43 3.77 -17.43
CA ASN A 41 19.18 4.11 -18.10
C ASN A 41 18.30 2.86 -18.38
N ALA A 42 18.92 1.74 -18.72
CA ALA A 42 18.21 0.47 -18.91
C ALA A 42 17.61 -0.04 -17.59
N LEU A 43 18.38 0.01 -16.50
CA LEU A 43 17.92 -0.38 -15.17
C LEU A 43 16.73 0.48 -14.73
N GLU A 44 16.82 1.80 -14.90
CA GLU A 44 15.73 2.70 -14.49
C GLU A 44 14.47 2.55 -15.35
N ARG A 45 14.60 2.18 -16.64
CA ARG A 45 13.43 1.79 -17.45
C ARG A 45 12.74 0.57 -16.85
N ARG A 46 13.49 -0.50 -16.56
CA ARG A 46 12.94 -1.71 -15.91
C ARG A 46 12.27 -1.40 -14.57
N ARG A 47 12.88 -0.53 -13.75
CA ARG A 47 12.28 -0.08 -12.48
C ARG A 47 10.95 0.65 -12.70
N ARG A 48 10.89 1.55 -13.68
CA ARG A 48 9.65 2.28 -14.03
C ARG A 48 8.56 1.36 -14.57
N ASP A 49 8.92 0.36 -15.37
CA ASP A 49 7.98 -0.62 -15.89
C ASP A 49 7.39 -1.47 -14.75
N ASN A 50 8.24 -1.98 -13.85
CA ASN A 50 7.78 -2.71 -12.67
C ASN A 50 6.83 -1.86 -11.80
N ILE A 51 7.13 -0.59 -11.57
CA ILE A 51 6.23 0.31 -10.83
C ILE A 51 4.92 0.50 -11.57
N LYS A 52 4.96 0.67 -12.89
CA LYS A 52 3.75 0.80 -13.71
C LYS A 52 2.87 -0.46 -13.58
N ASP A 53 3.47 -1.64 -13.63
CA ASP A 53 2.77 -2.91 -13.46
C ASP A 53 2.13 -3.00 -12.07
N MET A 54 2.85 -2.62 -11.00
CA MET A 54 2.27 -2.56 -9.65
C MET A 54 1.07 -1.62 -9.55
N TYR A 55 1.11 -0.46 -10.23
CA TYR A 55 -0.04 0.45 -10.28
C TYR A 55 -1.23 -0.13 -11.06
N CYS A 56 -0.96 -0.90 -12.12
CA CYS A 56 -1.99 -1.63 -12.86
C CYS A 56 -2.63 -2.71 -11.97
N SER A 57 -1.85 -3.56 -11.32
CA SER A 57 -2.39 -4.56 -10.39
C SER A 57 -3.17 -3.93 -9.24
N LEU A 58 -2.65 -2.86 -8.63
CA LEU A 58 -3.36 -2.15 -7.57
C LEU A 58 -4.70 -1.59 -8.05
N LYS A 59 -4.75 -1.06 -9.28
CA LYS A 59 -5.98 -0.55 -9.88
C LYS A 59 -7.05 -1.65 -10.00
N ASP A 60 -6.64 -2.84 -10.43
CA ASP A 60 -7.55 -3.96 -10.67
C ASP A 60 -8.14 -4.53 -9.36
N GLU A 61 -7.40 -4.43 -8.25
CA GLU A 61 -7.88 -4.82 -6.91
C GLU A 61 -8.88 -3.82 -6.30
N ILE A 62 -9.00 -2.61 -6.85
CA ILE A 62 -9.91 -1.60 -6.31
C ILE A 62 -11.33 -1.80 -6.89
N PRO A 63 -12.36 -2.03 -6.05
CA PRO A 63 -13.73 -2.22 -6.53
C PRO A 63 -14.27 -1.00 -7.26
N ASN A 64 -15.03 -1.25 -8.33
CA ASN A 64 -15.72 -0.22 -9.15
C ASN A 64 -14.79 0.82 -9.77
N PHE A 65 -13.53 0.46 -10.03
CA PHE A 65 -12.56 1.32 -10.66
C PHE A 65 -12.69 1.29 -12.20
N THR A 66 -13.68 2.01 -12.74
CA THR A 66 -14.07 1.94 -14.16
C THR A 66 -13.23 2.80 -15.12
N ASN A 67 -12.28 3.60 -14.62
CA ASN A 67 -11.54 4.53 -15.45
C ASN A 67 -10.24 3.93 -15.99
N ASP A 68 -10.23 3.58 -17.28
CA ASP A 68 -9.05 3.09 -18.01
C ASP A 68 -7.88 4.06 -18.00
N ARG A 69 -8.11 5.36 -17.80
CA ARG A 69 -7.09 6.41 -17.81
C ARG A 69 -6.86 7.07 -16.44
N ALA A 70 -7.08 6.36 -15.34
CA ALA A 70 -6.84 6.95 -14.03
C ALA A 70 -5.36 7.28 -13.79
N SER A 71 -5.12 8.45 -13.20
CA SER A 71 -3.79 8.87 -12.77
C SER A 71 -3.29 8.06 -11.57
N ARG A 72 -1.96 8.00 -11.38
CA ARG A 72 -1.35 7.37 -10.19
C ARG A 72 -1.91 7.93 -8.89
N ALA A 73 -2.10 9.25 -8.80
CA ALA A 73 -2.66 9.90 -7.62
C ALA A 73 -4.10 9.45 -7.34
N GLN A 74 -4.93 9.27 -8.38
CA GLN A 74 -6.29 8.76 -8.23
C GLN A 74 -6.32 7.29 -7.77
N ILE A 75 -5.42 6.46 -8.31
CA ILE A 75 -5.29 5.06 -7.88
C ILE A 75 -4.95 5.00 -6.39
N LEU A 76 -3.95 5.76 -5.94
CA LEU A 76 -3.58 5.80 -4.52
C LEU A 76 -4.72 6.31 -3.64
N LYS A 77 -5.37 7.41 -4.03
CA LYS A 77 -6.48 7.98 -3.26
C LYS A 77 -7.62 6.97 -3.11
N LYS A 78 -8.02 6.34 -4.21
CA LYS A 78 -9.12 5.37 -4.19
C LYS A 78 -8.76 4.09 -3.44
N ALA A 79 -7.50 3.65 -3.47
CA ALA A 79 -7.01 2.54 -2.65
C ALA A 79 -7.17 2.85 -1.15
N ILE A 80 -6.74 4.05 -0.74
CA ILE A 80 -6.89 4.51 0.65
C ILE A 80 -8.36 4.55 1.05
N ASP A 81 -9.23 5.17 0.23
CA ASP A 81 -10.66 5.26 0.50
C ASP A 81 -11.30 3.87 0.64
N THR A 82 -10.88 2.90 -0.19
CA THR A 82 -11.39 1.52 -0.18
C THR A 82 -10.97 0.79 1.10
N ILE A 83 -9.70 0.92 1.50
CA ILE A 83 -9.21 0.30 2.75
C ILE A 83 -9.96 0.87 3.95
N GLN A 84 -10.10 2.20 4.02
CA GLN A 84 -10.82 2.86 5.12
C GLN A 84 -12.29 2.43 5.16
N LYS A 85 -12.95 2.40 4.00
CA LYS A 85 -14.34 1.92 3.91
C LYS A 85 -14.46 0.47 4.39
N SER A 86 -13.60 -0.43 3.92
CA SER A 86 -13.61 -1.84 4.31
C SER A 86 -13.34 -2.01 5.81
N GLN A 87 -12.43 -1.23 6.40
CA GLN A 87 -12.16 -1.25 7.84
C GLN A 87 -13.38 -0.81 8.66
N ASN A 88 -14.07 0.24 8.23
CA ASN A 88 -15.30 0.69 8.89
C ASN A 88 -16.41 -0.36 8.77
N GLU A 89 -16.63 -0.91 7.56
CA GLU A 89 -17.61 -1.99 7.36
C GLU A 89 -17.29 -3.22 8.23
N MET A 90 -16.01 -3.59 8.36
CA MET A 90 -15.59 -4.66 9.27
C MET A 90 -15.86 -4.33 10.75
N CYS A 91 -15.77 -3.06 11.15
CA CYS A 91 -16.09 -2.63 12.51
C CYS A 91 -17.60 -2.74 12.76
N ASP A 92 -18.41 -2.19 11.86
CA ASP A 92 -19.87 -2.22 11.95
C ASP A 92 -20.41 -3.66 11.98
N LEU A 93 -19.86 -4.53 11.13
CA LEU A 93 -20.23 -5.95 11.10
C LEU A 93 -19.86 -6.68 12.40
N LYS A 94 -18.73 -6.33 13.02
CA LYS A 94 -18.35 -6.92 14.32
C LYS A 94 -19.29 -6.51 15.43
N GLU A 95 -19.65 -5.23 15.48
CA GLU A 95 -20.64 -4.73 16.46
C GLU A 95 -22.01 -5.41 16.27
N GLU A 96 -22.42 -5.64 15.02
CA GLU A 96 -23.67 -6.32 14.73
C GLU A 96 -23.62 -7.80 15.15
N ILE A 97 -22.51 -8.49 14.91
CA ILE A 97 -22.30 -9.86 15.39
C ILE A 97 -22.43 -9.91 16.92
N GLU A 98 -21.78 -9.00 17.65
CA GLU A 98 -21.83 -8.95 19.12
C GLU A 98 -23.27 -8.76 19.62
N LYS A 99 -24.01 -7.80 19.05
CA LYS A 99 -25.43 -7.56 19.40
C LYS A 99 -26.30 -8.79 19.13
N LEU A 100 -26.08 -9.47 18.01
CA LEU A 100 -26.82 -10.69 17.67
C LEU A 100 -26.48 -11.85 18.60
N GLU A 101 -25.23 -11.96 19.05
CA GLU A 101 -24.80 -12.97 20.02
C GLU A 101 -25.42 -12.72 21.41
N GLU A 102 -25.44 -11.48 21.87
CA GLU A 102 -26.12 -11.08 23.12
C GLU A 102 -27.62 -11.39 23.07
N MET A 103 -28.27 -11.01 21.97
CA MET A 103 -29.70 -11.27 21.77
C MET A 103 -30.00 -12.77 21.75
N ASN A 104 -29.20 -13.55 21.02
CA ASN A 104 -29.33 -15.01 21.00
C ASN A 104 -29.17 -15.62 22.39
N THR A 105 -28.19 -15.13 23.16
CA THR A 105 -27.96 -15.60 24.53
C THR A 105 -29.15 -15.28 25.43
N SER A 106 -29.69 -14.06 25.35
CA SER A 106 -30.89 -13.66 26.08
C SER A 106 -32.10 -14.54 25.74
N ILE A 107 -32.35 -14.77 24.44
CA ILE A 107 -33.46 -15.62 23.98
C ILE A 107 -33.29 -17.06 24.48
N ARG A 108 -32.09 -17.65 24.37
CA ARG A 108 -31.81 -19.00 24.89
C ARG A 108 -32.05 -19.11 26.39
N ASN A 109 -31.67 -18.08 27.16
CA ASN A 109 -31.92 -18.03 28.60
C ASN A 109 -33.42 -17.97 28.94
N GLN A 110 -34.20 -17.18 28.17
CA GLN A 110 -35.64 -17.10 28.32
C GLN A 110 -36.32 -18.43 28.01
N ILE A 111 -35.93 -19.10 26.92
CA ILE A 111 -36.43 -20.44 26.57
C ILE A 111 -36.14 -21.44 27.70
N SER A 112 -34.90 -21.49 28.19
CA SER A 112 -34.52 -22.38 29.29
C SER A 112 -35.35 -22.14 30.55
N THR A 113 -35.65 -20.88 30.87
CA THR A 113 -36.46 -20.51 32.03
C THR A 113 -37.92 -20.92 31.84
N ALA A 114 -38.47 -20.70 30.65
CA ALA A 114 -39.83 -21.09 30.31
C ALA A 114 -40.01 -22.62 30.39
N ASP A 115 -39.06 -23.40 29.88
CA ASP A 115 -39.08 -24.86 29.94
C ASP A 115 -39.08 -25.36 31.38
N LYS A 116 -38.22 -24.80 32.24
CA LYS A 116 -38.18 -25.13 33.68
C LYS A 116 -39.52 -24.83 34.36
N CYS A 117 -40.13 -23.67 34.08
CA CYS A 117 -41.42 -23.29 34.65
C CYS A 117 -42.54 -24.23 34.19
N GLN A 118 -42.57 -24.62 32.92
CA GLN A 118 -43.53 -25.58 32.39
C GLN A 118 -43.38 -26.96 33.04
N GLN A 119 -42.14 -27.42 33.23
CA GLN A 119 -41.86 -28.71 33.86
C GLN A 119 -42.32 -28.71 35.34
N GLN A 120 -42.06 -27.61 36.07
CA GLN A 120 -42.54 -27.45 37.44
C GLN A 120 -44.08 -27.44 37.53
N LYS A 121 -44.77 -26.73 36.63
CA LYS A 121 -46.24 -26.73 36.55
C LYS A 121 -46.79 -28.14 36.32
N LYS A 122 -46.17 -28.94 35.44
CA LYS A 122 -46.56 -30.34 35.21
C LYS A 122 -46.40 -31.20 36.47
N MET A 123 -45.34 -31.02 37.25
CA MET A 123 -45.16 -31.77 38.51
C MET A 123 -46.24 -31.42 39.54
N ILE A 124 -46.60 -30.14 39.67
CA ILE A 124 -47.64 -29.70 40.62
C ILE A 124 -49.02 -30.27 40.23
N GLN A 125 -49.35 -30.31 38.94
CA GLN A 125 -50.61 -30.88 38.46
C GLN A 125 -50.74 -32.39 38.69
N GLN A 126 -49.62 -33.11 38.78
CA GLN A 126 -49.61 -34.57 39.01
C GLN A 126 -49.68 -34.96 40.50
N HIS A 127 -49.65 -34.01 41.44
CA HIS A 127 -49.83 -34.26 42.88
C HIS A 127 -50.92 -33.34 43.46
N PRO A 128 -52.21 -33.67 43.27
CA PRO A 128 -53.26 -33.06 44.07
C PRO A 128 -53.13 -33.60 45.50
N GLN A 129 -52.97 -32.69 46.48
CA GLN A 129 -52.98 -33.03 47.90
C GLN A 129 -54.35 -33.61 48.26
N ASN A 130 -54.36 -34.83 48.80
CA ASN A 130 -55.51 -35.43 49.51
C ASN A 130 -55.71 -34.76 50.86
#